data_AF-A0A7C1V8I0-F1
#
_entry.id   AF-A0A7C1V8I0-F1
#
_cell.length_a   1.000
_cell.length_b   1.000
_cell.length_c   1.000
_cell.angle_alpha   90.00
_cell.angle_beta   90.00
_cell.angle_gamma   90.00
#
_symmetry.space_group_name_H-M   'P 1'
#
loop_
_entity.id
_entity.type
_entity.pdbx_description
1 polymer ?
#
loop_
_entity_poly.entity_id
_entity_poly.type
_entity_poly.pdbx_seq_one_letter_code
_entity_poly.pdbx_strand_id
1 'polypeptide(L)' 'MKSKRDIALFQEFLLNSWPAHHYYFLNGWILRFTDGVTDRANSVFPISYTGNQETLDEDIDIVEKAYKAHKLSP' A
#
# COMPACT_ATOMS: atom_id res chain seq x y z
N MET A 1 -18.01 7.15 17.58
CA MET A 1 -17.75 6.68 16.20
C MET A 1 -16.52 7.43 15.70
N LYS A 2 -15.43 6.74 15.30
CA LYS A 2 -14.22 7.43 14.81
C LYS A 2 -14.50 8.11 13.47
N SER A 3 -14.07 9.35 13.30
CA SER A 3 -14.24 10.10 12.06
C SER A 3 -13.30 9.56 10.96
N LYS A 4 -13.58 9.85 9.69
CA LYS A 4 -12.65 9.54 8.58
C LYS A 4 -11.26 10.12 8.83
N ARG A 5 -11.19 11.28 9.48
CA ARG A 5 -9.95 11.96 9.85
C ARG A 5 -9.14 11.16 10.88
N ASP A 6 -9.81 10.56 11.86
CA ASP A 6 -9.14 9.72 12.87
C ASP A 6 -8.55 8.46 12.23
N ILE A 7 -9.27 7.85 11.27
CA ILE A 7 -8.78 6.68 10.54
C ILE A 7 -7.51 7.04 9.74
N ALA A 8 -7.54 8.16 9.00
CA ALA A 8 -6.38 8.63 8.26
C ALA A 8 -5.18 8.91 9.17
N LEU A 9 -5.41 9.58 10.31
CA LEU A 9 -4.36 9.87 11.29
C LEU A 9 -3.71 8.58 11.83
N PHE A 10 -4.52 7.57 12.18
CA PHE A 10 -3.96 6.29 12.63
C PHE A 10 -3.19 5.58 11.51
N GLN A 11 -3.68 5.60 10.26
CA GLN A 11 -2.95 5.00 9.15
C GLN A 11 -1.57 5.65 8.96
N GLU A 12 -1.48 6.98 9.06
CA GLU A 12 -0.22 7.72 8.98
C GLU A 12 0.75 7.33 10.10
N PHE A 13 0.27 7.26 11.36
CA PHE A 13 1.11 6.79 12.47
C PHE A 13 1.60 5.36 12.27
N LEU A 14 0.74 4.46 11.78
CA LEU A 14 1.11 3.07 11.55
C LEU A 14 2.13 2.91 10.41
N LEU A 15 2.02 3.73 9.36
CA LEU A 15 2.99 3.82 8.27
C LEU A 15 4.37 4.24 8.79
N ASN A 16 4.41 5.32 9.57
CA ASN A 16 5.65 5.90 10.10
C ASN A 16 6.31 5.03 11.18
N SER A 17 5.53 4.24 11.92
CA SER A 17 6.05 3.39 13.00
C SER A 17 6.79 2.15 12.50
N TRP A 18 6.59 1.73 11.25
CA TRP A 18 7.21 0.52 10.71
C TRP A 18 7.68 0.76 9.27
N PRO A 19 8.80 1.47 9.05
CA PRO A 19 9.22 1.80 7.69
C PRO A 19 9.52 0.55 6.85
N ALA A 20 9.13 0.59 5.58
CA ALA A 20 9.52 -0.39 4.58
C ALA A 20 10.88 -0.02 3.95
N HIS A 21 11.52 -1.00 3.31
CA HIS A 21 12.77 -0.77 2.58
C HIS A 21 12.50 -0.07 1.24
N HIS A 22 11.41 -0.43 0.57
CA HIS A 22 10.99 0.13 -0.70
C HIS A 22 9.57 0.69 -0.63
N TYR A 23 9.37 1.83 -1.30
CA TYR A 23 8.08 2.50 -1.46
C TYR A 23 7.82 2.78 -2.92
N TYR A 24 6.60 2.49 -3.37
CA TYR A 24 6.11 2.84 -4.70
C TYR A 24 4.76 3.53 -4.57
N PHE A 25 4.48 4.45 -5.50
CA PHE A 25 3.24 5.22 -5.52
C PHE A 25 2.49 4.92 -6.81
N LEU A 26 1.25 4.48 -6.68
CA LEU A 26 0.38 4.13 -7.81
C LEU A 26 -1.00 4.71 -7.57
N ASN A 27 -1.38 5.74 -8.32
CA ASN A 27 -2.73 6.33 -8.28
C ASN A 27 -3.24 6.58 -6.86
N GLY A 28 -2.37 7.13 -5.99
CA GLY A 28 -2.68 7.46 -4.59
C GLY A 28 -2.66 6.27 -3.62
N TRP A 29 -2.30 5.07 -4.08
CA TRP A 29 -1.86 3.96 -3.24
C TRP A 29 -0.37 4.06 -2.92
N ILE A 30 0.00 3.61 -1.72
CA ILE A 30 1.39 3.45 -1.30
C ILE A 30 1.66 1.95 -1.16
N LEU A 31 2.48 1.41 -2.06
CA LEU A 31 2.94 0.02 -2.01
C LEU A 31 4.26 -0.01 -1.25
N ARG A 32 4.41 -0.99 -0.36
CA ARG A 32 5.51 -1.05 0.60
C ARG A 32 6.07 -2.46 0.64
N PHE A 33 7.39 -2.59 0.60
CA PHE A 33 8.08 -3.88 0.61
C PHE A 33 9.35 -3.87 1.47
N THR A 34 9.61 -4.97 2.16
CA THR A 34 10.72 -5.21 3.07
C THR A 34 11.21 -6.67 3.01
N ASP A 35 11.36 -7.21 1.79
CA ASP A 35 11.98 -8.53 1.53
C ASP A 35 11.46 -9.70 2.39
N GLY A 36 10.19 -9.66 2.79
CA GLY A 36 9.55 -10.72 3.59
C GLY A 36 9.74 -10.64 5.11
N VAL A 37 10.27 -9.53 5.65
CA VAL A 37 10.52 -9.40 7.10
C VAL A 37 9.21 -9.32 7.91
N THR A 38 8.26 -8.45 7.52
CA THR A 38 6.91 -8.42 8.13
C THR A 38 5.84 -8.07 7.12
N ASP A 39 4.67 -8.72 7.22
CA ASP A 39 3.50 -8.41 6.38
C ASP A 39 3.04 -6.96 6.55
N ARG A 40 3.21 -6.40 7.75
CA ARG A 40 2.85 -5.00 8.03
C ARG A 40 3.66 -3.99 7.22
N ALA A 41 4.91 -4.31 6.91
CA ALA A 41 5.75 -3.50 6.04
C ALA A 41 5.75 -3.97 4.58
N ASN A 42 5.11 -5.12 4.30
CA ASN A 42 4.80 -5.65 2.97
C ASN A 42 3.31 -5.47 2.66
N SER A 43 2.88 -4.24 2.40
CA SER A 43 1.45 -3.90 2.35
C SER A 43 1.17 -2.80 1.34
N VAL A 44 -0.06 -2.74 0.85
CA VAL A 44 -0.59 -1.60 0.09
C VAL A 44 -1.51 -0.77 0.97
N PHE A 45 -1.28 0.53 1.01
CA PHE A 45 -2.13 1.50 1.70
C PHE A 45 -2.94 2.30 0.67
N PRO A 46 -4.26 2.04 0.54
CA PRO A 46 -5.13 2.77 -0.38
C PRO A 46 -5.66 4.06 0.28
N ILE A 47 -4.76 5.00 0.59
CA ILE A 47 -5.09 6.22 1.35
C ILE A 47 -6.13 7.07 0.60
N SER A 48 -5.92 7.25 -0.70
CA SER A 48 -6.86 7.94 -1.57
C SER A 48 -6.62 7.51 -3.01
N TYR A 49 -7.35 6.50 -3.48
CA TYR A 49 -7.23 6.09 -4.88
C TYR A 49 -7.66 7.24 -5.81
N THR A 50 -6.79 7.62 -6.73
CA THR A 50 -7.01 8.70 -7.71
C THR A 50 -7.10 8.18 -9.14
N GLY A 51 -7.05 6.86 -9.33
CA GLY A 51 -7.19 6.23 -10.65
C GLY A 51 -8.64 6.17 -11.13
N ASN A 52 -8.85 5.65 -12.33
CA ASN A 52 -10.19 5.41 -12.87
C ASN A 52 -10.71 4.05 -12.35
N GLN A 53 -12.02 3.94 -12.14
CA GLN A 53 -12.67 2.67 -11.81
C GLN A 53 -12.54 1.65 -12.95
N GLU A 54 -12.54 2.11 -14.20
CA GLU A 54 -12.38 1.25 -15.39
C GLU A 54 -10.98 0.64 -15.50
N THR A 55 -9.96 1.26 -14.90
CA THR A 55 -8.57 0.80 -14.91
C THR A 55 -8.13 0.19 -13.58
N LEU A 56 -9.06 0.02 -12.63
CA LEU A 56 -8.75 -0.49 -11.29
C LEU A 56 -8.10 -1.88 -11.34
N ASP A 57 -8.60 -2.76 -12.21
CA ASP A 57 -8.05 -4.11 -12.35
C ASP A 57 -6.60 -4.07 -12.89
N GLU A 58 -6.28 -3.11 -13.77
CA GLU A 58 -4.91 -2.92 -14.26
C GLU A 58 -3.97 -2.46 -13.14
N ASP A 59 -4.43 -1.58 -12.25
CA ASP A 59 -3.65 -1.14 -11.10
C ASP A 59 -3.45 -2.25 -10.08
N ILE A 60 -4.45 -3.12 -9.88
CA ILE A 60 -4.33 -4.34 -9.07
C ILE A 60 -3.28 -5.28 -9.69
N ASP A 61 -3.31 -5.50 -11.00
CA ASP A 61 -2.31 -6.31 -11.71
C ASP A 61 -0.90 -5.75 -11.55
N ILE A 62 -0.73 -4.43 -11.56
CA ILE A 62 0.55 -3.77 -11.31
C ILE A 62 1.03 -4.04 -9.88
N VAL A 63 0.14 -3.92 -8.89
CA VAL A 63 0.43 -4.25 -7.49
C VAL A 63 0.91 -5.70 -7.35
N GLU A 64 0.18 -6.66 -7.92
CA GLU A 64 0.55 -8.07 -7.82
C GLU A 64 1.89 -8.38 -8.49
N LYS A 65 2.18 -7.73 -9.63
CA LYS A 65 3.49 -7.82 -10.29
C LYS A 65 4.60 -7.26 -9.39
N ALA A 66 4.35 -6.17 -8.66
CA ALA A 66 5.30 -5.62 -7.71
C ALA A 66 5.58 -6.58 -6.54
N TYR A 67 4.54 -7.20 -5.96
CA TYR A 67 4.71 -8.25 -4.94
C TYR A 67 5.60 -9.40 -5.43
N LYS A 68 5.31 -9.93 -6.63
CA LYS A 68 6.10 -11.00 -7.24
C LYS A 68 7.55 -10.59 -7.50
N ALA A 69 7.80 -9.34 -7.91
CA ALA A 69 9.15 -8.82 -8.11
C ALA A 69 9.96 -8.78 -6.80
N HIS A 70 9.30 -8.54 -5.67
CA HIS A 70 9.88 -8.64 -4.32
C HIS A 70 9.86 -10.07 -3.74
N LYS A 71 9.49 -11.08 -4.54
CA LYS A 71 9.37 -12.50 -4.14
C LYS A 71 8.37 -12.72 -3.00
N LEU A 72 7.33 -11.90 -2.97
CA LEU A 72 6.25 -11.96 -1.99
C LEU A 72 4.96 -12.45 -2.65
N SER A 73 4.13 -13.09 -1.84
CA SER A 73 2.75 -13.39 -2.21
C SER A 73 1.88 -12.16 -1.90
N PRO A 74 1.00 -11.73 -2.82
CA PRO A 74 -0.02 -10.72 -2.56
C PRO A 74 -0.99 -11.13 -1.43
#